data_AF-Q32UP0-F1
#
_entry.id   AF-Q32UP0-F1
#
_cell.length_a   1.000
_cell.length_b   1.000
_cell.length_c   1.000
_cell.angle_alpha   90.00
_cell.angle_beta   90.00
_cell.angle_gamma   90.00
#
_symmetry.space_group_name_H-M   'P 1'
#
loop_
_entity.id
_entity.type
_entity.pdbx_description
1 polymer ?
#
loop_
_entity_poly.entity_id
_entity_poly.type
_entity_poly.pdbx_seq_one_letter_code
_entity_poly.pdbx_strand_id
1 'polypeptide(L)'
;KLITQKLDGLKNSEKLKEKIENAKKCSEDFTKKLEGEHAQLGIENVTDENAKKAILITDAAKDKGAAELEKLFKAVENLAKAAK
;
A
#
# COMPACT_ATOMS: atom_id res chain seq x y z
N LYS A 1 -5.82 3.04 8.54
CA LYS A 1 -6.10 3.04 7.08
C LYS A 1 -6.19 4.49 6.53
N LEU A 2 -5.22 5.37 6.84
CA LEU A 2 -5.31 6.79 6.47
C LEU A 2 -5.20 7.02 4.95
N ILE A 3 -4.29 6.31 4.27
CA ILE A 3 -4.14 6.41 2.80
C ILE A 3 -5.46 6.06 2.10
N THR A 4 -6.09 4.93 2.47
CA THR A 4 -7.40 4.53 1.95
C THR A 4 -8.44 5.63 2.14
N GLN A 5 -8.56 6.18 3.37
CA GLN A 5 -9.50 7.27 3.66
C GLN A 5 -9.24 8.53 2.82
N LYS A 6 -7.97 8.85 2.52
CA LYS A 6 -7.63 9.98 1.67
C LYS A 6 -7.99 9.72 0.20
N LEU A 7 -7.81 8.49 -0.28
CA LEU A 7 -8.22 8.07 -1.62
C LEU A 7 -9.75 8.08 -1.78
N ASP A 8 -10.50 7.66 -0.74
CA ASP A 8 -11.96 7.78 -0.69
C ASP A 8 -12.46 9.22 -0.80
N GLY A 9 -11.73 10.17 -0.20
CA GLY A 9 -12.09 11.58 -0.19
C GLY A 9 -11.76 12.35 -1.48
N LEU A 10 -11.11 11.72 -2.47
CA LEU A 10 -10.80 12.37 -3.74
C LEU A 10 -12.08 12.56 -4.56
N LYS A 11 -12.27 13.78 -5.10
CA LYS A 11 -13.38 14.05 -6.03
C LYS A 11 -13.18 13.21 -7.30
N ASN A 12 -14.10 12.28 -7.56
CA ASN A 12 -14.09 11.46 -8.75
C ASN A 12 -14.42 12.30 -9.99
N SER A 13 -13.43 12.55 -10.85
CA SER A 13 -13.71 12.82 -12.25
C SER A 13 -13.79 11.49 -13.01
N GLU A 14 -14.63 11.38 -14.04
CA GLU A 14 -14.79 10.14 -14.80
C GLU A 14 -13.46 9.59 -15.32
N LYS A 15 -12.52 10.49 -15.69
CA LYS A 15 -11.18 10.14 -16.20
C LYS A 15 -10.23 9.57 -15.14
N LEU A 16 -10.44 9.88 -13.85
CA LEU A 16 -9.57 9.46 -12.76
C LEU A 16 -10.16 8.32 -11.91
N LYS A 17 -11.48 8.07 -12.03
CA LYS A 17 -12.21 7.08 -11.21
C LYS A 17 -11.53 5.70 -11.19
N GLU A 18 -11.15 5.17 -12.33
CA GLU A 18 -10.48 3.86 -12.42
C GLU A 18 -9.13 3.84 -11.68
N LYS A 19 -8.35 4.93 -11.79
CA LYS A 19 -7.03 5.03 -11.14
C LYS A 19 -7.17 5.21 -9.63
N ILE A 20 -8.19 5.95 -9.18
CA ILE A 20 -8.54 6.10 -7.76
C ILE A 20 -8.93 4.73 -7.18
N GLU A 21 -9.84 4.00 -7.84
CA GLU A 21 -10.26 2.67 -7.40
C GLU A 21 -9.10 1.68 -7.35
N ASN A 22 -8.21 1.69 -8.36
CA ASN A 22 -7.02 0.84 -8.35
C ASN A 22 -6.07 1.18 -7.18
N ALA A 23 -5.76 2.45 -6.96
CA ALA A 23 -4.93 2.87 -5.82
C ALA A 23 -5.59 2.49 -4.48
N LYS A 24 -6.92 2.60 -4.40
CA LYS A 24 -7.67 2.25 -3.19
C LYS A 24 -7.59 0.76 -2.90
N LYS A 25 -7.79 -0.09 -3.92
CA LYS A 25 -7.60 -1.53 -3.82
C LYS A 25 -6.19 -1.89 -3.36
N CYS A 26 -5.15 -1.29 -3.94
CA CYS A 26 -3.77 -1.53 -3.50
C CYS A 26 -3.54 -1.11 -2.03
N SER A 27 -4.17 -0.03 -1.57
CA SER A 27 -4.08 0.45 -0.19
C SER A 27 -4.75 -0.52 0.79
N GLU A 28 -5.90 -1.07 0.41
CA GLU A 28 -6.57 -2.12 1.17
C GLU A 28 -5.76 -3.41 1.20
N ASP A 29 -5.23 -3.87 0.07
CA ASP A 29 -4.43 -5.09 -0.03
C ASP A 29 -3.17 -4.99 0.82
N PHE A 30 -2.47 -3.85 0.79
CA PHE A 30 -1.33 -3.58 1.67
C PHE A 30 -1.72 -3.66 3.14
N THR A 31 -2.82 -3.00 3.54
CA THR A 31 -3.23 -3.03 4.94
C THR A 31 -3.65 -4.44 5.38
N LYS A 32 -4.41 -5.17 4.54
CA LYS A 32 -4.81 -6.56 4.81
C LYS A 32 -3.60 -7.48 4.95
N LYS A 33 -2.55 -7.27 4.13
CA LYS A 33 -1.32 -8.06 4.22
C LYS A 33 -0.60 -7.83 5.56
N LEU A 34 -0.47 -6.58 6.00
CA LEU A 34 0.09 -6.26 7.31
C LEU A 34 -0.73 -6.86 8.47
N GLU A 35 -2.07 -6.78 8.39
CA GLU A 35 -2.99 -7.40 9.35
C GLU A 35 -2.82 -8.93 9.38
N GLY A 36 -2.62 -9.58 8.24
CA GLY A 36 -2.39 -11.02 8.12
C GLY A 36 -1.05 -11.48 8.71
N GLU A 37 -0.01 -10.63 8.67
CA GLU A 37 1.31 -10.92 9.22
C GLU A 37 1.47 -10.48 10.69
N HIS A 38 0.36 -10.20 11.41
CA HIS A 38 0.41 -9.68 12.80
C HIS A 38 1.21 -10.56 13.76
N ALA A 39 1.28 -11.89 13.55
CA ALA A 39 2.07 -12.78 14.38
C ALA A 39 3.59 -12.48 14.31
N GLN A 40 4.04 -11.88 13.20
CA GLN A 40 5.44 -11.54 12.95
C GLN A 40 5.71 -10.03 13.03
N LEU A 41 4.69 -9.19 12.77
CA LEU A 41 4.80 -7.73 12.73
C LEU A 41 4.18 -7.03 13.95
N GLY A 42 3.24 -7.66 14.64
CA GLY A 42 2.50 -7.11 15.77
C GLY A 42 3.11 -7.43 17.14
N ILE A 43 4.40 -7.72 17.18
CA ILE A 43 5.16 -8.05 18.39
C ILE A 43 6.09 -6.89 18.78
N GLU A 44 6.39 -6.75 20.07
CA GLU A 44 7.22 -5.67 20.60
C GLU A 44 8.63 -5.64 19.99
N ASN A 45 9.21 -6.82 19.73
CA ASN A 45 10.55 -6.99 19.19
C ASN A 45 10.54 -7.49 17.75
N VAL A 46 9.82 -6.79 16.86
CA VAL A 46 9.90 -7.08 15.41
C VAL A 46 11.34 -6.90 14.94
N THR A 47 11.86 -7.88 14.20
CA THR A 47 13.23 -7.81 13.68
C THR A 47 13.32 -6.81 12.52
N ASP A 48 14.48 -6.21 12.33
CA ASP A 48 14.76 -5.38 11.15
C ASP A 48 14.44 -6.09 9.84
N GLU A 49 14.72 -7.40 9.76
CA GLU A 49 14.42 -8.22 8.59
C GLU A 49 12.90 -8.28 8.33
N ASN A 50 12.08 -8.56 9.34
CA ASN A 50 10.63 -8.61 9.18
C ASN A 50 10.05 -7.23 8.88
N ALA A 51 10.57 -6.17 9.51
CA ALA A 51 10.18 -4.80 9.21
C ALA A 51 10.49 -4.43 7.75
N LYS A 52 11.70 -4.74 7.25
CA LYS A 52 12.08 -4.49 5.86
C LYS A 52 11.19 -5.23 4.87
N LYS A 53 10.91 -6.52 5.09
CA LYS A 53 9.98 -7.31 4.27
C LYS A 53 8.56 -6.73 4.19
N ALA A 54 8.18 -5.91 5.16
CA ALA A 54 6.86 -5.28 5.24
C ALA A 54 6.81 -3.88 4.62
N ILE A 55 7.83 -3.03 4.80
CA ILE A 55 7.76 -1.60 4.44
C ILE A 55 8.93 -1.08 3.59
N LEU A 56 9.95 -1.86 3.30
CA LEU A 56 11.08 -1.44 2.45
C LEU A 56 10.92 -1.99 1.04
N ILE A 57 10.47 -1.15 0.10
CA ILE A 57 10.23 -1.54 -1.31
C ILE A 57 11.51 -1.97 -2.06
N THR A 58 12.70 -1.68 -1.54
CA THR A 58 13.98 -2.09 -2.12
C THR A 58 14.56 -3.35 -1.49
N ASP A 59 13.89 -3.94 -0.50
CA ASP A 59 14.33 -5.20 0.09
C ASP A 59 14.23 -6.36 -0.92
N ALA A 60 15.09 -7.35 -0.77
CA ALA A 60 15.09 -8.53 -1.63
C ALA A 60 13.87 -9.43 -1.38
N ALA A 61 13.45 -9.56 -0.13
CA ALA A 61 12.26 -10.29 0.27
C ALA A 61 11.13 -9.30 0.60
N LYS A 62 9.95 -9.52 0.03
CA LYS A 62 8.83 -8.57 0.09
C LYS A 62 7.52 -9.22 0.52
N ASP A 63 7.61 -10.39 1.13
CA ASP A 63 6.51 -11.31 1.40
C ASP A 63 5.60 -10.88 2.56
N LYS A 64 5.88 -9.75 3.22
CA LYS A 64 5.14 -9.27 4.40
C LYS A 64 4.43 -7.93 4.21
N GLY A 65 4.43 -7.40 2.99
CA GLY A 65 3.75 -6.15 2.67
C GLY A 65 4.52 -5.26 1.72
N ALA A 66 5.86 -5.40 1.60
CA ALA A 66 6.63 -4.52 0.74
C ALA A 66 6.26 -4.68 -0.75
N ALA A 67 5.77 -5.86 -1.16
CA ALA A 67 5.27 -6.11 -2.50
C ALA A 67 3.95 -5.35 -2.77
N GLU A 68 3.03 -5.36 -1.81
CA GLU A 68 1.78 -4.61 -1.85
C GLU A 68 2.04 -3.09 -1.76
N LEU A 69 2.99 -2.67 -0.94
CA LEU A 69 3.41 -1.27 -0.84
C LEU A 69 3.99 -0.76 -2.16
N GLU A 70 4.79 -1.57 -2.86
CA GLU A 70 5.31 -1.21 -4.18
C GLU A 70 4.18 -1.06 -5.22
N LYS A 71 3.17 -1.94 -5.19
CA LYS A 71 1.97 -1.83 -6.05
C LYS A 71 1.18 -0.56 -5.72
N LEU A 72 0.97 -0.27 -4.44
CA LEU A 72 0.32 0.97 -3.99
C LEU A 72 1.09 2.20 -4.46
N PHE A 73 2.41 2.21 -4.30
CA PHE A 73 3.27 3.30 -4.76
C PHE A 73 3.10 3.56 -6.26
N LYS A 74 3.18 2.51 -7.10
CA LYS A 74 2.98 2.61 -8.55
C LYS A 74 1.56 3.07 -8.92
N ALA A 75 0.53 2.59 -8.22
CA ALA A 75 -0.85 3.00 -8.46
C ALA A 75 -1.07 4.48 -8.15
N VAL A 76 -0.54 4.97 -7.02
CA VAL A 76 -0.61 6.40 -6.64
C VAL A 76 0.22 7.25 -7.59
N GLU A 77 1.38 6.78 -8.04
CA GLU A 77 2.20 7.48 -9.05
C GLU A 77 1.44 7.67 -10.37
N ASN A 78 0.79 6.60 -10.87
CA ASN A 78 -0.02 6.66 -12.08
C ASN A 78 -1.23 7.59 -11.92
N LEU A 79 -1.88 7.59 -10.75
CA LEU A 79 -2.95 8.52 -10.44
C LEU A 79 -2.44 9.97 -10.46
N ALA A 80 -1.30 10.24 -9.82
CA ALA A 80 -0.71 11.58 -9.80
C ALA A 80 -0.32 12.07 -11.19
N LYS A 81 0.26 11.20 -12.04
CA LYS A 81 0.57 11.49 -13.44
C LYS A 81 -0.67 11.83 -14.27
N ALA A 82 -1.78 11.14 -14.03
CA ALA A 82 -3.03 11.39 -14.75
C ALA A 82 -3.81 12.62 -14.27
N ALA A 83 -3.58 13.04 -13.02
CA ALA A 83 -4.21 14.23 -12.44
C ALA A 83 -3.46 15.53 -12.76
N LYS A 84 -2.19 15.42 -13.20
CA LYS A 84 -1.36 16.55 -13.63
C LYS A 84 -1.81 17.10 -14.99
#